data_AF-A0A952N2Y4-F1
#
_entry.id   AF-A0A952N2Y4-F1
#
_cell.length_a   1.000
_cell.length_b   1.000
_cell.length_c   1.000
_cell.angle_alpha   90.00
_cell.angle_beta   90.00
_cell.angle_gamma   90.00
#
_symmetry.space_group_name_H-M   'P 1'
#
loop_
_entity.id
_entity.type
_entity.pdbx_description
1 polymer ?
#
loop_
_entity_poly.entity_id
_entity_poly.type
_entity_poly.pdbx_seq_one_letter_code
_entity_poly.pdbx_strand_id
1 'polypeptide(L)'
;MMTMEFEEMKKIWDEQNNQPLYAINEEVLYNRVLAKKKQAGHTLNFSEWLTILVNVVSGCFVFGINLFRQNDYVFLYVLAAWMLIVAAYIIVSRIRRIRGENTFDRSLYGDLNHAVAMAAYQVRFSQLMRWNILPIVLFVLFGVWESGKPVWLMVGVLVFFILTHYAARWEHSIYKTRKRELETLQKKLQQE
;
A
#
# COMPACT_ATOMS: atom_id res chain seq x y z
N MET A 1 -19.76 16.75 -34.25
CA MET A 1 -20.66 16.16 -35.26
C MET A 1 -20.20 14.78 -35.73
N MET A 2 -18.89 14.50 -35.86
CA MET A 2 -18.37 13.16 -36.23
C MET A 2 -18.56 12.02 -35.20
N THR A 3 -19.00 12.31 -33.97
CA THR A 3 -19.19 11.29 -32.93
C THR A 3 -20.53 10.56 -33.04
N MET A 4 -21.59 11.23 -33.54
CA MET A 4 -22.92 10.60 -33.70
C MET A 4 -22.94 9.58 -34.85
N GLU A 5 -22.29 9.90 -35.97
CA GLU A 5 -22.20 9.01 -37.14
C GLU A 5 -21.47 7.69 -36.82
N PHE A 6 -20.45 7.75 -35.94
CA PHE A 6 -19.69 6.55 -35.54
C PHE A 6 -20.49 5.62 -34.64
N GLU A 7 -21.28 6.17 -33.71
CA GLU A 7 -22.16 5.36 -32.84
C GLU A 7 -23.28 4.68 -33.64
N GLU A 8 -23.86 5.36 -34.64
CA GLU A 8 -24.86 4.76 -35.52
C GLU A 8 -24.28 3.67 -36.43
N MET A 9 -23.11 3.90 -37.03
CA MET A 9 -22.42 2.87 -37.83
C MET A 9 -22.04 1.65 -37.00
N LYS A 10 -21.59 1.85 -35.76
CA LYS A 10 -21.29 0.76 -34.83
C LYS A 10 -22.55 -0.02 -34.45
N LYS A 11 -23.66 0.67 -34.20
CA LYS A 11 -24.95 0.04 -33.90
C LYS A 11 -25.40 -0.87 -35.05
N ILE A 12 -25.33 -0.39 -36.29
CA ILE A 12 -25.70 -1.19 -37.49
C ILE A 12 -24.78 -2.40 -37.65
N TRP A 13 -23.48 -2.23 -37.41
CA TRP A 13 -22.49 -3.32 -37.45
C TRP A 13 -22.76 -4.41 -36.39
N ASP A 14 -23.11 -4.01 -35.17
CA ASP A 14 -23.40 -4.91 -34.06
C ASP A 14 -24.75 -5.65 -34.26
N GLU A 15 -25.74 -4.96 -34.83
CA GLU A 15 -27.07 -5.51 -35.18
C GLU A 15 -26.98 -6.53 -36.33
N GLN A 16 -26.09 -6.31 -37.30
CA GLN A 16 -25.84 -7.25 -38.41
C GLN A 16 -25.03 -8.49 -37.99
N ASN A 17 -24.15 -8.39 -36.99
CA ASN A 17 -23.30 -9.50 -36.54
C ASN A 17 -23.89 -10.30 -35.38
N ASN A 18 -25.14 -10.02 -34.97
CA ASN A 18 -25.85 -10.72 -33.90
C ASN A 18 -25.04 -10.76 -32.58
N GLN A 19 -24.14 -9.81 -32.39
CA GLN A 19 -23.47 -9.62 -31.10
C GLN A 19 -24.39 -8.75 -30.26
N PRO A 20 -24.82 -9.22 -29.06
CA PRO A 20 -25.66 -8.39 -28.22
C PRO A 20 -24.91 -7.08 -27.95
N LEU A 21 -25.60 -5.95 -28.10
CA LEU A 21 -25.08 -4.59 -27.85
C LEU A 21 -24.47 -4.43 -26.43
N TYR A 22 -24.78 -5.39 -25.54
CA TYR A 22 -24.30 -5.57 -24.17
C TYR A 22 -23.53 -6.89 -23.97
N ALA A 23 -22.88 -7.44 -24.98
CA ALA A 23 -21.81 -8.40 -24.76
C ALA A 23 -20.72 -7.65 -23.99
N ILE A 24 -20.72 -7.76 -22.66
CA ILE A 24 -19.60 -7.35 -21.84
C ILE A 24 -18.40 -8.04 -22.46
N ASN A 25 -17.53 -7.26 -23.10
CA ASN A 25 -16.36 -7.81 -23.72
C ASN A 25 -15.48 -8.34 -22.57
N GLU A 26 -15.60 -9.63 -22.31
CA GLU A 26 -14.94 -10.34 -21.21
C GLU A 26 -13.43 -10.08 -21.26
N GLU A 27 -12.87 -9.96 -22.46
CA GLU A 27 -11.45 -9.65 -22.69
C GLU A 27 -11.10 -8.22 -22.24
N VAL A 28 -11.93 -7.22 -22.53
CA VAL A 28 -11.74 -5.84 -22.05
C VAL A 28 -11.90 -5.75 -20.53
N LEU A 29 -12.87 -6.47 -19.97
CA LEU A 29 -13.07 -6.54 -18.52
C LEU A 29 -11.88 -7.23 -17.83
N TYR A 30 -11.44 -8.36 -18.37
CA TYR A 30 -10.29 -9.12 -17.90
C TYR A 30 -9.01 -8.29 -17.95
N ASN A 31 -8.74 -7.60 -19.07
CA ASN A 31 -7.60 -6.72 -19.22
C ASN A 31 -7.63 -5.56 -18.21
N ARG A 32 -8.82 -5.00 -17.90
CA ARG A 32 -8.97 -3.97 -16.88
C ARG A 32 -8.73 -4.50 -15.47
N VAL A 33 -9.17 -5.72 -15.15
CA VAL A 33 -8.89 -6.39 -13.88
C VAL A 33 -7.39 -6.68 -13.74
N LEU A 34 -6.75 -7.21 -14.78
CA LEU A 34 -5.30 -7.45 -14.82
C LEU A 34 -4.50 -6.14 -14.68
N ALA A 35 -4.91 -5.07 -15.34
CA ALA A 35 -4.26 -3.76 -15.21
C ALA A 35 -4.36 -3.23 -13.77
N LYS A 36 -5.53 -3.32 -13.14
CA LYS A 36 -5.73 -2.92 -11.73
C LYS A 36 -4.91 -3.80 -10.78
N LYS A 37 -4.85 -5.12 -11.01
CA LYS A 37 -4.00 -6.07 -10.25
C LYS A 37 -2.53 -5.68 -10.35
N LYS A 38 -2.02 -5.45 -11.56
CA LYS A 38 -0.62 -5.06 -11.80
C LYS A 38 -0.29 -3.72 -11.15
N GLN A 39 -1.18 -2.75 -11.24
CA GLN A 39 -1.01 -1.44 -10.60
C GLN A 39 -0.98 -1.56 -9.07
N ALA A 40 -1.94 -2.28 -8.48
CA ALA A 40 -1.98 -2.52 -7.03
C ALA A 40 -0.72 -3.26 -6.55
N GLY A 41 -0.28 -4.28 -7.28
CA GLY A 41 0.94 -5.02 -7.01
C GLY A 41 2.19 -4.16 -7.08
N HIS A 42 2.33 -3.31 -8.10
CA HIS A 42 3.48 -2.42 -8.22
C HIS A 42 3.51 -1.37 -7.10
N THR A 43 2.37 -0.74 -6.78
CA THR A 43 2.29 0.22 -5.68
C THR A 43 2.63 -0.46 -4.35
N LEU A 44 2.08 -1.65 -4.10
CA LEU A 44 2.35 -2.39 -2.87
C LEU A 44 3.83 -2.78 -2.72
N ASN A 45 4.44 -3.34 -3.78
CA ASN A 45 5.85 -3.70 -3.75
C ASN A 45 6.74 -2.48 -3.49
N PHE A 46 6.42 -1.34 -4.11
CA PHE A 46 7.15 -0.10 -3.91
C PHE A 46 7.02 0.41 -2.46
N SER A 47 5.79 0.47 -1.93
CA SER A 47 5.55 0.91 -0.54
C SER A 47 6.21 -0.04 0.49
N GLU A 48 6.16 -1.36 0.28
CA GLU A 48 6.85 -2.33 1.13
C GLU A 48 8.37 -2.10 1.13
N TRP A 49 8.98 -2.01 -0.06
CA TRP A 49 10.42 -1.79 -0.20
C TRP A 49 10.88 -0.46 0.38
N LEU A 50 10.15 0.62 0.10
CA LEU A 50 10.44 1.94 0.64
C LEU A 50 10.42 1.91 2.16
N THR A 51 9.41 1.26 2.74
CA THR A 51 9.28 1.16 4.21
C THR A 51 10.40 0.34 4.84
N ILE A 52 10.77 -0.80 4.24
CA ILE A 52 11.89 -1.62 4.69
C ILE A 52 13.18 -0.79 4.64
N LEU A 53 13.45 -0.13 3.51
CA LEU A 53 14.65 0.67 3.30
C LEU A 53 14.76 1.78 4.35
N VAL A 54 13.69 2.54 4.57
CA VAL A 54 13.67 3.63 5.54
C VAL A 54 13.93 3.12 6.96
N ASN A 55 13.27 2.03 7.37
CA ASN A 55 13.45 1.48 8.73
C ASN A 55 14.83 0.87 8.95
N VAL A 56 15.38 0.15 7.96
CA VAL A 56 16.72 -0.44 8.07
C VAL A 56 17.78 0.65 8.09
N VAL A 57 17.75 1.59 7.15
CA VAL A 57 18.74 2.68 7.07
C VAL A 57 18.67 3.54 8.33
N SER A 58 17.47 3.95 8.75
CA SER A 58 17.30 4.77 9.94
C SER A 58 17.68 4.02 11.23
N GLY A 59 17.27 2.76 11.36
CA GLY A 59 17.60 1.92 12.52
C GLY A 59 19.11 1.71 12.65
N CYS A 60 19.79 1.35 11.56
CA CYS A 60 21.25 1.20 11.55
C CYS A 60 21.98 2.53 11.81
N PHE A 61 21.48 3.64 11.26
CA PHE A 61 22.07 4.96 11.48
C PHE A 61 21.95 5.41 12.93
N VAL A 62 20.77 5.29 13.54
CA VAL A 62 20.54 5.63 14.95
C VAL A 62 21.38 4.74 15.85
N PHE A 63 21.41 3.43 15.59
CA PHE A 63 22.23 2.48 16.34
C PHE A 63 23.72 2.83 16.25
N GLY A 64 24.22 3.08 15.03
CA GLY A 64 25.62 3.42 14.78
C GLY A 64 26.04 4.71 15.48
N ILE A 65 25.26 5.79 15.36
CA ILE A 65 25.55 7.06 16.05
C ILE A 65 25.61 6.85 17.56
N ASN A 66 24.68 6.08 18.11
CA ASN A 66 24.62 5.86 19.55
C ASN A 66 25.84 5.06 20.04
N LEU A 67 26.22 4.01 19.30
CA LEU A 67 27.39 3.18 19.59
C LEU A 67 28.71 3.98 19.50
N PHE A 68 28.91 4.75 18.43
CA PHE A 68 30.17 5.50 18.22
C PHE A 68 30.34 6.69 19.14
N ARG A 69 29.24 7.34 19.56
CA ARG A 69 29.30 8.50 20.45
C ARG A 69 29.27 8.14 21.94
N GLN A 70 29.22 6.85 22.29
CA GLN A 70 29.08 6.37 23.68
C GLN A 70 27.97 7.14 24.43
N ASN A 71 26.88 7.41 23.74
CA ASN A 71 25.75 8.10 24.32
C ASN A 71 24.88 7.07 25.03
N ASP A 72 24.76 7.12 26.36
CA ASP A 72 23.94 6.17 27.13
C ASP A 72 22.42 6.42 27.00
N TYR A 73 21.95 6.91 25.85
CA TYR A 73 20.54 7.18 25.60
C TYR A 73 19.79 5.88 25.29
N VAL A 74 19.23 5.27 26.33
CA VAL A 74 18.51 3.99 26.25
C VAL A 74 17.35 4.07 25.25
N PHE A 75 16.65 5.20 25.19
CA PHE A 75 15.50 5.37 24.29
C PHE A 75 15.88 5.31 22.80
N LEU A 76 17.09 5.72 22.44
CA LEU A 76 17.56 5.65 21.05
C LEU A 76 17.94 4.22 20.65
N TYR A 77 18.47 3.41 21.56
CA TYR A 77 18.66 1.97 21.32
C TYR A 77 17.32 1.26 21.12
N VAL A 78 16.33 1.57 21.96
CA VAL A 78 14.97 1.02 21.84
C VAL A 78 14.33 1.44 20.51
N LEU A 79 14.49 2.70 20.09
CA LEU A 79 14.03 3.18 18.80
C LEU A 79 14.67 2.40 17.64
N ALA A 80 16.00 2.24 17.66
CA ALA A 80 16.71 1.51 16.62
C ALA A 80 16.26 0.04 16.55
N ALA A 81 16.14 -0.62 17.70
CA ALA A 81 15.64 -1.99 17.79
C ALA A 81 14.20 -2.09 17.25
N TRP A 82 13.32 -1.16 17.61
CA TRP A 82 11.95 -1.10 17.12
C TRP A 82 11.89 -0.98 15.60
N MET A 83 12.67 -0.08 15.00
CA MET A 83 12.74 0.09 13.54
C MET A 83 13.18 -1.18 12.83
N LEU A 84 14.19 -1.88 13.36
CA LEU A 84 14.67 -3.15 12.80
C LEU A 84 13.64 -4.27 12.95
N ILE A 85 12.95 -4.37 14.09
CA ILE A 85 11.87 -5.33 14.32
C ILE A 85 10.73 -5.11 13.31
N VAL A 86 10.33 -3.86 13.10
CA VAL A 86 9.30 -3.51 12.11
C VAL A 86 9.76 -3.89 10.70
N ALA A 87 11.00 -3.58 10.32
CA ALA A 87 11.54 -3.97 9.02
C ALA A 87 11.51 -5.50 8.83
N ALA A 88 11.96 -6.27 9.84
CA ALA A 88 11.93 -7.72 9.81
C ALA A 88 10.49 -8.26 9.70
N TYR A 89 9.54 -7.68 10.44
CA TYR A 89 8.12 -8.04 10.36
C TYR A 89 7.56 -7.84 8.94
N ILE A 90 7.88 -6.72 8.28
CA ILE A 90 7.44 -6.44 6.91
C ILE A 90 8.06 -7.44 5.92
N ILE A 91 9.33 -7.81 6.09
CA ILE A 91 9.97 -8.82 5.26
C ILE A 91 9.25 -10.16 5.40
N VAL A 92 8.91 -10.58 6.63
CA VAL A 92 8.17 -11.82 6.88
C VAL A 92 6.76 -11.74 6.29
N SER A 93 6.05 -10.62 6.43
CA SER A 93 4.71 -10.45 5.85
C SER A 93 4.75 -10.50 4.33
N ARG A 94 5.78 -9.91 3.71
CA ARG A 94 6.03 -9.97 2.27
C ARG A 94 6.29 -11.39 1.79
N ILE A 95 7.12 -12.17 2.50
CA ILE A 95 7.39 -13.57 2.16
C ILE A 95 6.10 -14.40 2.24
N ARG A 96 5.29 -14.20 3.29
CA ARG A 96 3.98 -14.87 3.44
C ARG A 96 3.04 -14.51 2.29
N ARG A 97 3.00 -13.24 1.88
CA ARG A 97 2.20 -12.77 0.73
C ARG A 97 2.61 -13.48 -0.55
N ILE A 98 3.89 -13.48 -0.90
CA ILE A 98 4.40 -14.09 -2.15
C ILE A 98 4.12 -15.60 -2.18
N ARG A 99 4.25 -16.29 -1.05
CA ARG A 99 3.91 -17.72 -0.97
C ARG A 99 2.41 -17.99 -1.19
N GLY A 100 1.55 -17.06 -0.77
CA GLY A 100 0.10 -17.12 -0.99
C GLY A 100 -0.34 -16.75 -2.40
N GLU A 101 0.51 -16.17 -3.26
CA GLU A 101 0.14 -15.86 -4.65
C GLU A 101 -0.03 -17.13 -5.52
N ASN A 102 0.58 -18.25 -5.12
CA ASN A 102 0.53 -19.52 -5.86
C ASN A 102 -0.75 -20.34 -5.62
N THR A 103 -1.65 -19.91 -4.73
CA THR A 103 -2.89 -20.64 -4.40
C THR A 103 -4.10 -20.21 -5.23
N PHE A 104 -3.95 -19.21 -6.11
CA PHE A 104 -5.04 -18.70 -6.93
C PHE A 104 -5.03 -19.34 -8.32
N ASP A 105 -6.19 -19.85 -8.77
CA ASP A 105 -6.36 -20.37 -10.12
C ASP A 105 -6.16 -19.28 -11.18
N ARG A 106 -5.61 -19.65 -12.34
CA ARG A 106 -5.45 -18.77 -13.51
C ARG A 106 -6.77 -18.58 -14.29
N SER A 107 -7.87 -18.41 -13.58
CA SER A 107 -9.19 -18.08 -14.14
C SER A 107 -9.52 -16.61 -13.90
N LEU A 108 -10.43 -16.02 -14.68
CA LEU A 108 -10.89 -14.63 -14.49
C LEU A 108 -11.35 -14.37 -13.04
N TYR A 109 -12.06 -15.34 -12.47
CA TYR A 109 -12.55 -15.30 -11.10
C TYR A 109 -11.41 -15.47 -10.07
N GLY A 110 -10.44 -16.35 -10.34
CA GLY A 110 -9.23 -16.51 -9.53
C GLY A 110 -8.36 -15.26 -9.50
N ASP A 111 -8.19 -14.59 -10.65
CA ASP A 111 -7.44 -13.34 -10.75
C ASP A 111 -8.13 -12.16 -10.08
N LEU A 112 -9.47 -12.11 -10.12
CA LEU A 112 -10.24 -11.13 -9.39
C LEU A 112 -10.14 -11.34 -7.87
N ASN A 113 -10.25 -12.59 -7.40
CA ASN A 113 -10.05 -12.93 -5.99
C ASN A 113 -8.64 -12.58 -5.52
N HIS A 114 -7.63 -12.84 -6.34
CA HIS A 114 -6.25 -12.43 -6.09
C HIS A 114 -6.16 -10.89 -5.97
N ALA A 115 -6.73 -10.13 -6.92
CA ALA A 115 -6.72 -8.67 -6.87
C ALA A 115 -7.40 -8.11 -5.60
N VAL A 116 -8.53 -8.70 -5.19
CA VAL A 116 -9.23 -8.34 -3.93
C VAL A 116 -8.37 -8.67 -2.71
N ALA A 117 -7.73 -9.84 -2.67
CA ALA A 117 -6.85 -10.24 -1.59
C ALA A 117 -5.63 -9.29 -1.46
N MET A 118 -5.03 -8.89 -2.58
CA MET A 118 -3.95 -7.89 -2.61
C MET A 118 -4.42 -6.53 -2.09
N ALA A 119 -5.58 -6.05 -2.55
CA ALA A 119 -6.13 -4.78 -2.09
C ALA A 119 -6.47 -4.81 -0.59
N ALA A 120 -6.96 -5.95 -0.09
CA ALA A 120 -7.20 -6.16 1.34
C ALA A 120 -5.90 -6.14 2.16
N TYR A 121 -4.83 -6.80 1.68
CA TYR A 121 -3.52 -6.74 2.31
C TYR A 121 -2.97 -5.31 2.30
N GLN A 122 -3.08 -4.58 1.19
CA GLN A 122 -2.61 -3.19 1.09
C GLN A 122 -3.30 -2.26 2.10
N VAL A 123 -4.61 -2.42 2.31
CA VAL A 123 -5.36 -1.67 3.32
C VAL A 123 -4.90 -2.02 4.74
N ARG A 124 -4.72 -3.32 5.05
CA ARG A 124 -4.21 -3.77 6.36
C ARG A 124 -2.79 -3.27 6.63
N PHE A 125 -1.92 -3.36 5.63
CA PHE A 125 -0.54 -2.87 5.69
C PHE A 125 -0.49 -1.36 5.96
N SER A 126 -1.29 -0.58 5.24
CA SER A 126 -1.41 0.86 5.46
C SER A 126 -1.93 1.21 6.87
N GLN A 127 -2.89 0.43 7.39
CA GLN A 127 -3.37 0.63 8.76
C GLN A 127 -2.27 0.32 9.79
N LEU A 128 -1.52 -0.78 9.61
CA LEU A 128 -0.40 -1.14 10.47
C LEU A 128 0.70 -0.07 10.46
N MET A 129 1.02 0.48 9.29
CA MET A 129 1.98 1.57 9.17
C MET A 129 1.54 2.84 9.89
N ARG A 130 0.25 3.18 9.85
CA ARG A 130 -0.28 4.32 10.61
C ARG A 130 -0.14 4.12 12.12
N TRP A 131 -0.40 2.91 12.61
CA TRP A 131 -0.19 2.58 14.02
C TRP A 131 1.28 2.59 14.41
N ASN A 132 2.18 2.22 13.49
CA ASN A 132 3.62 2.21 13.73
C ASN A 132 4.22 3.63 13.90
N ILE A 133 3.58 4.68 13.39
CA ILE A 133 4.07 6.05 13.57
C ILE A 133 4.08 6.43 15.06
N LEU A 134 3.06 6.04 15.83
CA LEU A 134 2.91 6.42 17.24
C LEU A 134 4.09 6.01 18.14
N PRO A 135 4.52 4.74 18.20
CA PRO A 135 5.68 4.35 19.01
C PRO A 135 6.97 5.03 18.53
N ILE A 136 7.14 5.26 17.22
CA ILE A 136 8.30 5.97 16.69
C ILE A 136 8.32 7.42 17.21
N VAL A 137 7.20 8.15 17.16
CA VAL A 137 7.12 9.52 17.71
C VAL A 137 7.51 9.51 19.18
N LEU A 138 6.93 8.58 19.95
CA LEU A 138 7.14 8.50 21.39
C LEU A 138 8.63 8.29 21.73
N PHE A 139 9.29 7.32 21.08
CA PHE A 139 10.70 7.04 21.31
C PHE A 139 11.62 8.17 20.83
N VAL A 140 11.30 8.82 19.71
CA VAL A 140 12.06 9.98 19.24
C VAL A 140 11.94 11.13 20.24
N LEU A 141 10.74 11.45 20.73
CA LEU A 141 10.54 12.52 21.72
C LEU A 141 11.31 12.24 23.01
N PHE A 142 11.24 11.01 23.54
CA PHE A 142 12.01 10.63 24.73
C PHE A 142 13.53 10.66 24.49
N GLY A 143 14.02 10.20 23.33
CA GLY A 143 15.44 10.28 23.00
C GLY A 143 15.96 11.72 22.83
N VAL A 144 15.15 12.62 22.26
CA VAL A 144 15.50 14.05 22.15
C VAL A 144 15.48 14.72 23.53
N TRP A 145 14.55 14.33 24.40
CA TRP A 145 14.47 14.82 25.79
C TRP A 145 15.70 14.40 26.61
N GLU A 146 16.08 13.12 26.53
CA GLU A 146 17.24 12.57 27.24
C GLU A 146 18.57 13.18 26.77
N SER A 147 18.67 13.49 25.47
CA SER A 147 19.87 14.08 24.88
C SER A 147 20.08 15.57 25.14
N GLY A 148 19.19 16.22 25.93
CA GLY A 148 19.31 17.63 26.31
C GLY A 148 19.33 18.60 25.11
N LYS A 149 18.80 18.16 23.97
CA LYS A 149 18.81 18.94 22.72
C LYS A 149 17.83 20.11 22.79
N PRO A 150 18.06 21.18 22.00
CA PRO A 150 17.19 22.36 22.02
C PRO A 150 15.75 22.00 21.65
N VAL A 151 14.79 22.57 22.38
CA VAL A 151 13.35 22.31 22.26
C VAL A 151 12.83 22.54 20.83
N TRP A 152 13.45 23.43 20.05
CA TRP A 152 13.09 23.65 18.65
C TRP A 152 13.19 22.38 17.78
N LEU A 153 14.12 21.47 18.09
CA LEU A 153 14.21 20.17 17.40
C LEU A 153 13.01 19.29 17.70
N MET A 154 12.46 19.31 18.92
CA MET A 154 11.23 18.58 19.25
C MET A 154 10.04 19.13 18.48
N VAL A 155 9.93 20.46 18.36
CA VAL A 155 8.87 21.12 17.58
C VAL A 155 8.98 20.72 16.11
N GLY A 156 10.19 20.74 15.53
CA GLY A 156 10.42 20.30 14.15
C GLY A 156 10.03 18.84 13.92
N VAL A 157 10.40 17.94 14.84
CA VAL A 157 10.01 16.53 14.79
C VAL A 157 8.50 16.35 14.86
N LEU A 158 7.81 17.07 15.75
CA LEU A 158 6.35 17.02 15.86
C LEU A 158 5.66 17.47 14.58
N VAL A 159 6.10 18.59 13.98
CA VAL A 159 5.54 19.08 12.71
C VAL A 159 5.75 18.06 11.59
N PHE A 160 6.95 17.49 11.48
CA PHE A 160 7.24 16.43 10.52
C PHE A 160 6.33 15.20 10.70
N PHE A 161 6.09 14.79 11.95
CA PHE A 161 5.18 13.67 12.24
C PHE A 161 3.72 13.98 11.92
N ILE A 162 3.26 15.22 12.15
CA ILE A 162 1.91 15.64 11.76
C ILE A 162 1.76 15.53 10.23
N LEU A 163 2.72 16.05 9.47
CA LEU A 163 2.69 16.00 8.00
C LEU A 163 2.68 14.55 7.48
N THR A 164 3.55 13.69 8.02
CA THR A 164 3.59 12.28 7.63
C THR A 164 2.31 11.54 8.02
N HIS A 165 1.67 11.87 9.14
CA HIS A 165 0.39 11.31 9.53
C HIS A 165 -0.74 11.69 8.55
N TYR A 166 -0.77 12.94 8.09
CA TYR A 166 -1.71 13.39 7.06
C TYR A 166 -1.49 12.68 5.73
N ALA A 167 -0.23 12.55 5.29
CA ALA A 167 0.12 11.81 4.08
C ALA A 167 -0.34 10.34 4.17
N ALA A 168 -0.08 9.68 5.30
CA ALA A 168 -0.49 8.29 5.53
C ALA A 168 -2.02 8.11 5.55
N ARG A 169 -2.77 9.12 6.03
CA ARG A 169 -4.24 9.12 5.97
C ARG A 169 -4.75 9.23 4.54
N TRP A 170 -4.13 10.09 3.73
CA TRP A 170 -4.49 10.27 2.32
C TRP A 170 -4.22 8.99 1.51
N GLU A 171 -3.04 8.40 1.70
CA GLU A 171 -2.66 7.14 1.08
C GLU A 171 -3.63 5.99 1.45
N HIS A 172 -4.00 5.87 2.72
CA HIS A 172 -4.98 4.88 3.18
C HIS A 172 -6.35 5.04 2.52
N SER A 173 -6.81 6.28 2.33
CA SER A 173 -8.08 6.58 1.67
C SER A 173 -8.10 6.04 0.24
N ILE A 174 -7.02 6.26 -0.52
CA ILE A 174 -6.88 5.78 -1.90
C ILE A 174 -6.98 4.25 -1.95
N TYR A 175 -6.28 3.57 -1.03
CA TYR A 175 -6.30 2.10 -0.97
C TYR A 175 -7.67 1.53 -0.61
N LYS A 176 -8.40 2.19 0.30
CA LYS A 176 -9.76 1.81 0.66
C LYS A 176 -10.72 1.96 -0.51
N THR A 177 -10.61 3.03 -1.29
CA THR A 177 -11.41 3.23 -2.51
C THR A 177 -11.13 2.16 -3.55
N ARG A 178 -9.85 1.89 -3.85
CA ARG A 178 -9.46 0.84 -4.81
C ARG A 178 -9.97 -0.54 -4.41
N LYS A 179 -9.91 -0.87 -3.11
CA LYS A 179 -10.46 -2.12 -2.58
C LYS A 179 -11.98 -2.21 -2.83
N ARG A 180 -12.73 -1.14 -2.54
CA ARG A 180 -14.19 -1.10 -2.75
C ARG A 180 -14.57 -1.25 -4.21
N GLU A 181 -13.82 -0.66 -5.14
CA GLU A 181 -14.05 -0.85 -6.58
C GLU A 181 -13.94 -2.31 -6.99
N LEU A 182 -12.89 -3.01 -6.51
CA LEU A 182 -12.68 -4.43 -6.82
C LEU A 182 -13.76 -5.33 -6.18
N GLU A 183 -14.15 -5.05 -4.93
CA GLU A 183 -15.27 -5.75 -4.28
C GLU A 183 -16.60 -5.54 -5.02
N THR A 184 -16.82 -4.33 -5.58
CA THR A 184 -18.02 -4.03 -6.36
C THR A 184 -18.04 -4.78 -7.69
N LEU A 185 -16.89 -4.88 -8.37
CA LEU A 185 -16.75 -5.67 -9.59
C LEU A 185 -17.00 -7.17 -9.35
N GLN A 186 -16.47 -7.71 -8.25
CA GLN A 186 -16.70 -9.09 -7.84
C GLN A 186 -18.18 -9.38 -7.61
N LYS A 187 -18.89 -8.49 -6.90
CA LYS A 187 -20.33 -8.66 -6.66
C LYS A 187 -21.16 -8.63 -7.94
N LYS A 188 -20.80 -7.77 -8.89
CA LYS A 188 -21.50 -7.69 -10.19
C LYS A 188 -21.33 -8.98 -10.99
N LEU A 189 -20.13 -9.54 -11.02
CA LEU A 189 -19.82 -10.79 -11.74
C LEU A 189 -20.38 -12.06 -11.08
N GLN A 190 -20.79 -12.00 -9.82
CA GLN A 190 -21.49 -13.10 -9.14
C GLN A 190 -23.02 -13.06 -9.33
N GLN A 191 -23.55 -11.94 -9.83
CA GLN A 191 -25.00 -11.73 -10.02
C GLN A 191 -25.46 -11.96 -11.45
N GLU A 192 -24.53 -12.10 -12.40
CA GLU A 192 -24.75 -12.64 -13.75
C GLU A 192 -24.56 -14.17 -13.74
#